data_AF-A0A972F1W8-F1
#
_entry.id   AF-A0A972F1W8-F1
#
_cell.length_a   1.000
_cell.length_b   1.000
_cell.length_c   1.000
_cell.angle_alpha   90.00
_cell.angle_beta   90.00
_cell.angle_gamma   90.00
#
_symmetry.space_group_name_H-M   'P 1'
#
loop_
_entity.id
_entity.type
_entity.pdbx_description
1 polymer ?
#
loop_
_entity_poly.entity_id
_entity_poly.type
_entity_poly.pdbx_seq_one_letter_code
_entity_poly.pdbx_strand_id
1 'polypeptide(L)'
;FLSGTNALTLSGLLVNIDGVGNRVASLIFGPRKVIVVAGRNKLVDGDAAAAVARVKNWASPPNARRLKYRTPCAETGVCCDCDTPERICRAVTVLERKPKYTDMRVLVVNEELGF
;
A
#
# COMPACT_ATOMS: atom_id res chain seq x y z
N PHE A 1 3.21 10.25 12.52
CA PHE A 1 3.60 9.37 11.41
C PHE A 1 3.13 9.98 10.11
N LEU A 2 4.02 10.11 9.12
CA LEU A 2 3.67 10.54 7.78
C LEU A 2 3.92 9.34 6.85
N SER A 3 2.92 8.97 6.06
CA SER A 3 3.03 7.83 5.15
C SER A 3 2.21 8.05 3.89
N GLY A 4 2.56 7.33 2.83
CA GLY A 4 1.62 7.09 1.73
C GLY A 4 0.71 5.88 2.03
N THR A 5 -0.27 5.69 1.16
CA THR A 5 -0.96 4.40 1.00
C THR A 5 -0.49 3.71 -0.28
N ASN A 6 -0.71 2.40 -0.43
CA ASN A 6 -0.49 1.73 -1.72
C ASN A 6 -1.69 1.87 -2.66
N ALA A 7 -2.90 1.92 -2.12
CA ALA A 7 -4.13 2.22 -2.84
C ALA A 7 -5.15 2.91 -1.92
N LEU A 8 -6.03 3.70 -2.52
CA LEU A 8 -7.19 4.32 -1.88
C LEU A 8 -8.39 4.10 -2.80
N THR A 9 -9.41 3.36 -2.34
CA THR A 9 -10.62 3.21 -3.16
C THR A 9 -11.45 4.48 -3.14
N LEU A 10 -12.29 4.68 -4.17
CA LEU A 10 -13.26 5.79 -4.17
C LEU A 10 -14.29 5.70 -3.03
N SER A 11 -14.51 4.49 -2.50
CA SER A 11 -15.31 4.25 -1.29
C SER A 11 -14.58 4.54 0.04
N GLY A 12 -13.30 4.95 -0.01
CA GLY A 12 -12.52 5.39 1.15
C GLY A 12 -11.73 4.29 1.85
N LEU A 13 -11.52 3.12 1.24
CA LEU A 13 -10.70 2.05 1.80
C LEU A 13 -9.22 2.34 1.57
N LEU A 14 -8.43 2.35 2.63
CA LEU A 14 -6.97 2.38 2.51
C LEU A 14 -6.44 0.95 2.46
N VAL A 15 -5.85 0.57 1.32
CA VAL A 15 -5.25 -0.75 1.13
C VAL A 15 -3.74 -0.63 1.11
N ASN A 16 -3.11 -1.41 2.00
CA ASN A 16 -1.67 -1.41 2.16
C ASN A 16 -1.14 -2.83 2.14
N ILE A 17 -0.02 -3.01 1.45
CA ILE A 17 0.74 -4.25 1.40
C ILE A 17 2.15 -3.95 1.90
N ASP A 18 2.63 -4.77 2.84
CA ASP A 18 3.94 -4.60 3.45
C ASP A 18 4.67 -5.94 3.61
N GLY A 19 6.01 -5.89 3.59
CA GLY A 19 6.85 -7.07 3.77
C GLY A 19 7.18 -7.31 5.24
N VAL A 20 7.53 -6.24 5.96
CA VAL A 20 7.96 -6.27 7.36
C VAL A 20 6.79 -5.99 8.30
N GLY A 21 5.82 -5.19 7.85
CA GLY A 21 4.62 -4.85 8.62
C GLY A 21 4.75 -3.56 9.45
N ASN A 22 5.93 -2.98 9.54
CA ASN A 22 6.21 -1.79 10.36
C ASN A 22 5.37 -0.56 9.95
N ARG A 23 5.19 -0.34 8.64
CA ARG A 23 4.37 0.77 8.12
C ARG A 23 2.90 0.57 8.42
N VAL A 24 2.36 -0.62 8.17
CA VAL A 24 0.93 -0.90 8.42
C VAL A 24 0.60 -0.94 9.90
N ALA A 25 1.50 -1.44 10.76
CA ALA A 25 1.36 -1.34 12.21
C ALA A 25 1.25 0.14 12.67
N SER A 26 2.06 1.02 12.06
CA SER A 26 2.02 2.46 12.34
C SER A 26 0.75 3.15 11.83
N LEU A 27 0.06 2.59 10.83
CA LEU A 27 -1.24 3.06 10.36
C LEU A 27 -2.40 2.57 11.25
N ILE A 28 -2.28 1.37 11.83
CA ILE A 28 -3.37 0.73 12.60
C ILE A 28 -3.39 1.20 14.06
N PHE A 29 -2.26 1.10 14.76
CA PHE A 29 -2.19 1.44 16.18
C PHE A 29 -1.19 2.56 16.47
N GLY A 30 -0.06 2.58 15.76
CA GLY A 30 1.19 3.22 16.19
C GLY A 30 1.09 4.65 16.75
N PRO A 31 1.56 5.70 16.05
CA PRO A 31 1.63 7.03 16.67
C PRO A 31 0.27 7.70 16.86
N ARG A 32 0.17 8.59 17.85
CA ARG A 32 -1.06 9.36 18.15
C ARG A 32 -1.66 10.06 16.93
N LYS A 33 -0.81 10.55 16.01
CA LYS A 33 -1.22 11.24 14.79
C LYS A 33 -0.61 10.61 13.55
N VAL A 34 -1.46 10.29 12.58
CA VAL A 34 -1.12 9.69 11.29
C VAL A 34 -1.64 10.60 10.18
N ILE A 35 -0.76 10.98 9.27
CA ILE A 35 -1.13 11.70 8.04
C ILE A 35 -0.80 10.78 6.87
N VAL A 36 -1.82 10.46 6.09
CA VAL A 36 -1.72 9.66 4.87
C VAL A 36 -1.81 10.61 3.68
N VAL A 37 -0.82 10.59 2.79
CA VAL A 37 -0.84 11.36 1.54
C VAL A 37 -0.97 10.39 0.37
N ALA A 38 -1.99 10.56 -0.45
CA ALA A 38 -2.27 9.74 -1.61
C ALA A 38 -2.27 10.60 -2.88
N GLY A 39 -1.45 10.24 -3.86
CA GLY A 39 -1.53 10.82 -5.20
C GLY A 39 -2.71 10.25 -5.98
N ARG A 40 -3.14 10.96 -7.03
CA ARG A 40 -4.26 10.55 -7.90
C ARG A 40 -4.04 9.17 -8.53
N ASN A 41 -2.77 8.81 -8.80
CA ASN A 41 -2.36 7.52 -9.34
C ASN A 41 -2.63 6.31 -8.40
N LYS A 42 -3.06 6.57 -7.17
CA LYS A 42 -3.38 5.54 -6.17
C LYS A 42 -4.87 5.34 -5.98
N LEU A 43 -5.70 6.15 -6.63
CA LEU A 43 -7.15 6.01 -6.59
C LEU A 43 -7.56 4.76 -7.37
N VAL A 44 -8.48 3.99 -6.79
CA VAL A 44 -9.02 2.78 -7.40
C VAL A 44 -10.53 2.89 -7.41
N ASP A 45 -11.12 2.84 -8.60
CA ASP A 45 -12.55 2.63 -8.76
C ASP A 45 -12.83 1.12 -8.66
N GLY A 46 -13.33 0.70 -7.50
CA GLY A 46 -13.52 -0.71 -7.19
C GLY A 46 -13.47 -1.02 -5.69
N ASP A 47 -13.47 -2.31 -5.40
CA ASP A 47 -13.47 -2.85 -4.04
C ASP A 47 -12.05 -3.10 -3.50
N ALA A 48 -11.97 -3.72 -2.32
CA ALA A 48 -10.69 -4.08 -1.72
C ALA A 48 -9.88 -5.06 -2.59
N ALA A 49 -10.53 -5.97 -3.32
CA ALA A 49 -9.85 -6.93 -4.18
C ALA A 49 -9.22 -6.22 -5.40
N ALA A 50 -9.94 -5.30 -6.03
CA ALA A 50 -9.42 -4.44 -7.10
C ALA A 50 -8.22 -3.61 -6.62
N ALA A 51 -8.31 -3.06 -5.41
CA ALA A 51 -7.21 -2.31 -4.81
C ALA A 51 -5.98 -3.19 -4.53
N VAL A 52 -6.16 -4.41 -3.98
CA VAL A 52 -5.06 -5.36 -3.78
C VAL A 52 -4.42 -5.75 -5.12
N ALA A 53 -5.22 -6.00 -6.16
CA ALA A 53 -4.73 -6.30 -7.50
C ALA A 53 -3.89 -5.14 -8.07
N ARG A 54 -4.35 -3.90 -7.93
CA ARG A 54 -3.56 -2.69 -8.29
C ARG A 54 -2.23 -2.68 -7.56
N VAL A 55 -2.20 -2.93 -6.25
CA VAL A 55 -0.94 -2.91 -5.50
C VAL A 55 0.00 -4.01 -5.98
N LYS A 56 -0.49 -5.24 -6.12
CA LYS A 56 0.32 -6.38 -6.57
C LYS A 56 0.87 -6.19 -7.98
N ASN A 57 0.10 -5.61 -8.90
CA ASN A 57 0.47 -5.49 -10.32
C ASN A 57 1.20 -4.19 -10.68
N TRP A 58 0.98 -3.10 -9.93
CA TRP A 58 1.55 -1.79 -10.26
C TRP A 58 2.55 -1.28 -9.22
N ALA A 59 2.23 -1.36 -7.92
CA ALA A 59 3.10 -0.81 -6.88
C ALA A 59 4.23 -1.77 -6.45
N SER A 60 3.92 -3.05 -6.28
CA SER A 60 4.87 -4.03 -5.77
C SER A 60 6.06 -4.29 -6.70
N PRO A 61 5.89 -4.50 -8.02
CA PRO A 61 7.00 -4.81 -8.92
C PRO A 61 8.10 -3.73 -8.95
N PRO A 62 7.81 -2.42 -9.19
CA PRO A 62 8.84 -1.39 -9.19
C PRO A 62 9.44 -1.18 -7.80
N ASN A 63 8.66 -1.38 -6.72
CA ASN A 63 9.19 -1.27 -5.37
C ASN A 63 10.14 -2.41 -5.01
N ALA A 64 9.82 -3.65 -5.43
CA ALA A 64 10.70 -4.81 -5.26
C ALA A 64 12.02 -4.59 -6.00
N ARG A 65 11.95 -4.11 -7.24
CA ARG A 65 13.12 -3.75 -8.05
C ARG A 65 13.96 -2.64 -7.41
N ARG A 66 13.33 -1.57 -6.93
CA ARG A 66 13.99 -0.46 -6.21
C ARG A 66 14.75 -0.92 -4.98
N LEU A 67 14.19 -1.88 -4.24
CA LEU A 67 14.78 -2.46 -3.04
C LEU A 67 15.75 -3.62 -3.32
N LYS A 68 15.97 -3.97 -4.59
CA LYS A 68 16.86 -5.04 -5.05
C LYS A 68 16.51 -6.42 -4.48
N TYR A 69 15.22 -6.70 -4.28
CA TYR A 69 14.78 -8.04 -3.90
C TYR A 69 14.81 -8.99 -5.10
N ARG A 70 15.19 -10.24 -4.84
CA ARG A 70 15.20 -11.34 -5.79
C ARG A 70 13.81 -11.99 -5.86
N THR A 71 12.87 -11.27 -6.44
CA THR A 71 11.51 -11.75 -6.69
C THR A 71 11.22 -11.76 -8.19
N PRO A 72 10.42 -12.72 -8.70
CA PRO A 72 10.06 -12.75 -10.12
C PRO A 72 9.45 -11.43 -10.61
N CYS A 73 8.64 -10.76 -9.77
CA CYS A 73 8.03 -9.48 -10.13
C CYS A 73 9.04 -8.31 -10.20
N ALA A 74 10.18 -8.39 -9.50
CA ALA A 74 11.24 -7.39 -9.64
C ALA A 74 11.95 -7.49 -11.01
N GLU A 75 12.03 -8.70 -11.56
CA GLU A 75 12.67 -8.99 -12.85
C GLU A 75 11.71 -8.78 -14.03
N THR A 76 10.51 -9.35 -13.95
CA THR A 76 9.54 -9.36 -15.06
C THR A 76 8.63 -8.13 -15.09
N GLY A 77 8.51 -7.41 -13.96
CA GLY A 77 7.51 -6.35 -13.79
C GLY A 77 6.08 -6.85 -13.57
N VAL A 78 5.85 -8.17 -13.59
CA VAL A 78 4.51 -8.78 -13.49
C VAL A 78 4.42 -9.61 -12.23
N CYS A 79 3.31 -9.48 -11.50
CA CYS A 79 3.04 -10.33 -10.34
C CYS A 79 2.64 -11.73 -10.78
N CYS A 80 3.34 -12.75 -10.29
CA CYS A 80 3.02 -14.16 -10.50
C CYS A 80 2.61 -14.87 -9.19
N ASP A 81 2.22 -14.10 -8.17
CA ASP A 81 1.93 -14.57 -6.81
C ASP A 81 2.99 -15.53 -6.25
N CYS A 82 4.25 -15.11 -6.31
CA CYS A 82 5.40 -15.93 -5.93
C CYS A 82 5.45 -16.24 -4.42
N ASP A 83 6.17 -17.32 -4.09
CA ASP A 83 6.48 -17.73 -2.71
C ASP A 83 7.98 -17.61 -2.36
N THR A 84 8.69 -16.67 -2.98
CA THR A 84 10.11 -16.46 -2.68
C THR A 84 10.33 -16.02 -1.23
N PRO A 85 11.44 -16.41 -0.57
CA PRO A 85 11.81 -15.90 0.75
C PRO A 85 11.87 -14.37 0.81
N GLU A 86 12.22 -13.71 -0.29
CA GLU A 86 12.31 -12.25 -0.41
C GLU A 86 10.99 -11.57 -0.82
N ARG A 87 9.86 -12.27 -0.73
CA ARG A 87 8.52 -11.72 -1.04
C ARG A 87 8.25 -10.45 -0.23
N ILE A 88 7.95 -9.35 -0.93
CA ILE A 88 7.65 -8.05 -0.30
C ILE A 88 6.19 -7.86 0.09
N CYS A 89 5.29 -8.72 -0.41
CA CYS A 89 3.85 -8.63 -0.23
C CYS A 89 3.34 -9.67 0.78
N ARG A 90 3.64 -9.47 2.06
CA ARG A 90 3.36 -10.46 3.13
C ARG A 90 2.16 -10.10 4.00
N ALA A 91 2.03 -8.83 4.38
CA ALA A 91 0.93 -8.32 5.17
C ALA A 91 0.03 -7.45 4.30
N VAL A 92 -1.19 -7.91 4.05
CA VAL A 92 -2.24 -7.12 3.37
C VAL A 92 -3.18 -6.59 4.44
N THR A 93 -3.37 -5.27 4.47
CA THR A 93 -4.27 -4.61 5.41
C THR A 93 -5.26 -3.74 4.67
N VAL A 94 -6.53 -3.86 5.03
CA VAL A 94 -7.62 -3.00 4.56
C VAL A 94 -8.12 -2.21 5.76
N LEU A 95 -7.95 -0.90 5.74
CA LEU A 95 -8.52 0.00 6.75
C LEU A 95 -9.83 0.56 6.20
N GLU A 96 -10.93 0.06 6.74
CA GLU A 96 -12.29 0.50 6.36
C GLU A 96 -12.67 1.83 7.02
N ARG A 97 -12.15 2.10 8.22
CA ARG A 97 -12.46 3.28 9.03
C ARG A 97 -11.23 3.69 9.84
N LYS A 98 -11.25 4.92 10.35
CA LYS A 98 -10.25 5.44 11.29
C LYS A 98 -10.21 4.58 12.56
N PRO A 99 -9.05 4.04 12.97
CA PRO A 99 -8.91 3.34 14.25
C PRO A 99 -9.26 4.24 15.43
N LYS A 100 -9.90 3.69 16.47
CA LYS A 100 -10.48 4.46 17.60
C LYS A 100 -9.47 5.37 18.31
N TYR A 101 -8.22 4.93 18.45
CA TYR A 101 -7.19 5.62 19.23
C TYR A 101 -6.13 6.34 18.37
N THR A 102 -6.37 6.45 17.06
CA THR A 102 -5.43 7.06 16.12
C THR A 102 -6.07 8.29 15.47
N ASP A 103 -5.48 9.46 15.66
CA ASP A 103 -5.86 10.66 14.90
C ASP A 103 -5.30 10.54 13.48
N MET A 104 -6.15 10.11 12.54
CA MET A 104 -5.78 9.91 11.15
C MET A 104 -6.38 10.97 10.25
N ARG A 105 -5.56 11.53 9.35
CA ARG A 105 -6.00 12.38 8.25
C ARG A 105 -5.50 11.81 6.92
N VAL A 106 -6.37 11.80 5.93
CA VAL A 106 -6.04 11.39 4.56
C VAL A 106 -6.11 12.62 3.67
N LEU A 107 -5.03 12.90 2.94
CA LEU A 107 -4.90 14.00 1.99
C LEU A 107 -4.75 13.39 0.60
N VAL A 108 -5.71 13.69 -0.28
CA VAL A 108 -5.64 13.31 -1.69
C VAL A 108 -5.09 14.50 -2.47
N VAL A 109 -4.01 14.27 -3.19
CA VAL A 109 -3.30 15.28 -3.98
C VAL A 109 -3.50 14.95 -5.46
N ASN A 110 -3.87 15.95 -6.26
CA ASN A 110 -4.07 15.80 -7.70
C ASN A 110 -2.74 15.73 -8.49
N GLU A 111 -1.82 14.90 -8.02
CA GLU A 111 -0.51 14.66 -8.61
C GLU A 111 -0.17 13.17 -8.55
N GLU A 112 0.79 12.75 -9.37
CA GLU A 112 1.30 11.37 -9.38
C GLU A 112 2.42 11.24 -8.35
N LEU A 113 2.15 10.48 -7.28
CA LEU A 113 3.08 10.34 -6.15
C LEU A 113 3.49 8.88 -5.98
N GLY A 114 4.77 8.57 -6.15
CA GLY A 114 5.30 7.22 -6.02
C GLY A 114 4.69 6.24 -7.04
N PHE A 115 4.45 5.00 -6.60
CA PHE A 115 3.95 3.89 -7.40
C PHE A 115 2.71 3.25 -6.78
#